data_AF-A0A2I0N7G4-F1
#
_entry.id   AF-A0A2I0N7G4-F1
#
_cell.length_a   1.000
_cell.length_b   1.000
_cell.length_c   1.000
_cell.angle_alpha   90.00
_cell.angle_beta   90.00
_cell.angle_gamma   90.00
#
_symmetry.space_group_name_H-M   'P 1'
#
loop_
_entity.id
_entity.type
_entity.pdbx_description
1 polymer ?
#
loop_
_entity_poly.entity_id
_entity_poly.type
_entity_poly.pdbx_seq_one_letter_code
_entity_poly.pdbx_strand_id
1 'polypeptide(L)'
;MIIECSFLVTTSSGQGDKSKTEISIDSLIKKHYPDAQFIGFVDGIGWYVRKNDLKRMVAAYGDVFTFHEEEIERFTKLLEEVFDK
;
A
#
# COMPACT_ATOMS: atom_id res chain seq x y z
N MET A 1 3.43 -6.10 -11.35
CA MET A 1 2.76 -5.73 -10.10
C MET A 1 3.80 -5.70 -8.99
N ILE A 2 3.77 -4.68 -8.13
CA ILE A 2 4.63 -4.51 -6.96
C ILE A 2 3.70 -4.32 -5.75
N ILE A 3 3.95 -5.07 -4.67
CA ILE A 3 3.11 -5.07 -3.48
C ILE A 3 3.97 -4.76 -2.26
N GLU A 4 3.56 -3.78 -1.46
CA GLU A 4 4.18 -3.41 -0.19
C GLU A 4 3.23 -3.71 0.96
N CYS A 5 3.72 -4.33 2.03
CA CYS A 5 2.92 -4.66 3.23
C CYS A 5 3.42 -3.88 4.45
N SER A 6 2.56 -3.06 5.03
CA SER A 6 2.81 -2.25 6.23
C SER A 6 1.87 -2.66 7.38
N PHE A 7 2.43 -3.25 8.45
CA PHE A 7 1.64 -3.66 9.62
C PHE A 7 2.31 -3.36 10.97
N LEU A 8 1.47 -3.19 12.01
CA LEU A 8 1.77 -2.60 13.33
C LEU A 8 3.07 -3.07 14.02
N VAL A 9 3.46 -4.33 13.84
CA VAL A 9 4.63 -4.92 14.52
C VAL A 9 5.95 -4.29 14.07
N THR A 10 6.00 -3.60 12.93
CA THR A 10 7.25 -3.14 12.29
C THR A 10 7.54 -1.64 12.41
N THR A 11 6.87 -0.90 13.30
CA THR A 11 7.07 0.56 13.38
C THR A 11 7.05 1.13 14.79
N SER A 12 8.25 1.26 15.41
CA SER A 12 8.40 2.03 16.66
C SER A 12 9.17 3.36 16.54
N SER A 13 9.72 3.77 15.39
CA SER A 13 10.40 5.09 15.35
C SER A 13 10.52 5.84 14.00
N GLY A 14 10.05 5.29 12.86
CA GLY A 14 10.32 5.89 11.52
C GLY A 14 9.12 6.16 10.60
N GLN A 15 7.88 6.15 11.11
CA GLN A 15 6.66 6.23 10.28
C GLN A 15 6.59 7.51 9.40
N GLY A 16 7.10 8.64 9.90
CA GLY A 16 7.11 9.89 9.14
C GLY A 16 8.03 9.85 7.92
N ASP A 17 9.22 9.24 8.04
CA ASP A 17 10.18 9.13 6.93
C ASP A 17 9.81 8.03 5.95
N LYS A 18 9.12 6.97 6.40
CA LYS A 18 8.53 5.94 5.54
C LYS A 18 7.53 6.56 4.55
N SER A 19 6.58 7.35 5.05
CA SER A 19 5.59 8.01 4.18
C SER A 19 6.20 8.93 3.11
N LYS A 20 7.31 9.63 3.41
CA LYS A 20 8.02 10.45 2.42
C LYS A 20 8.76 9.61 1.38
N THR A 21 9.31 8.47 1.79
CA THR A 21 9.99 7.53 0.92
C THR A 21 9.01 6.84 -0.02
N GLU A 22 7.86 6.38 0.49
CA GLU A 22 6.81 5.72 -0.32
C GLU A 22 6.25 6.65 -1.41
N ILE A 23 6.02 7.93 -1.09
CA ILE A 23 5.61 8.95 -2.09
C ILE A 23 6.68 9.11 -3.20
N SER A 24 7.96 9.10 -2.82
CA SER A 24 9.05 9.18 -3.81
C SER A 24 9.14 7.92 -4.67
N ILE A 25 8.87 6.75 -4.08
CA ILE A 25 8.88 5.46 -4.77
C ILE A 25 7.76 5.39 -5.81
N ASP A 26 6.54 5.84 -5.50
CA ASP A 26 5.45 5.90 -6.49
C ASP A 26 5.85 6.72 -7.73
N SER A 27 6.46 7.90 -7.51
CA SER A 27 6.93 8.75 -8.61
C SER A 27 8.01 8.08 -9.47
N LEU A 28 8.89 7.29 -8.85
CA LEU A 28 9.95 6.56 -9.54
C LEU A 28 9.41 5.32 -10.27
N ILE A 29 8.49 4.58 -9.67
CA ILE A 29 7.83 3.43 -10.30
C ILE A 29 7.08 3.90 -11.53
N LYS A 30 6.26 4.96 -11.44
CA LYS A 30 5.55 5.52 -12.60
C LYS A 30 6.49 6.00 -13.71
N LYS A 31 7.67 6.53 -13.34
CA LYS A 31 8.67 7.00 -14.31
C LYS A 31 9.38 5.86 -15.04
N HIS A 32 9.76 4.80 -14.34
CA HIS A 32 10.61 3.73 -14.87
C HIS A 32 9.83 2.47 -15.31
N TYR A 33 8.63 2.28 -14.74
CA TYR A 33 7.76 1.13 -14.94
C TYR A 33 6.30 1.59 -15.00
N PRO A 34 5.90 2.35 -16.04
CA PRO A 34 4.57 2.96 -16.12
C PRO A 34 3.42 1.92 -16.14
N ASP A 35 3.70 0.70 -16.59
CA ASP A 35 2.71 -0.40 -16.62
C ASP A 35 2.66 -1.19 -15.31
N ALA A 36 3.52 -0.88 -14.33
CA ALA A 36 3.53 -1.57 -13.05
C ALA A 36 2.44 -1.01 -12.11
N GLN A 37 1.55 -1.89 -11.66
CA GLN A 37 0.65 -1.60 -10.55
C GLN A 37 1.41 -1.63 -9.22
N PHE A 38 1.27 -0.57 -8.42
CA PHE A 38 1.85 -0.46 -7.08
C PHE A 38 0.72 -0.51 -6.03
N ILE A 39 0.71 -1.55 -5.21
CA ILE A 39 -0.39 -1.89 -4.29
C ILE A 39 0.13 -1.88 -2.85
N GLY A 40 -0.66 -1.31 -1.93
CA GLY A 40 -0.34 -1.27 -0.51
C GLY A 40 -1.23 -2.21 0.31
N PHE A 41 -0.65 -2.97 1.22
CA PHE A 41 -1.37 -3.65 2.30
C PHE A 41 -1.13 -2.90 3.60
N VAL A 42 -2.18 -2.32 4.18
CA VAL A 42 -2.07 -1.47 5.37
C VAL A 42 -2.95 -2.01 6.48
N ASP A 43 -2.34 -2.50 7.57
CA ASP A 43 -3.11 -3.08 8.67
C ASP A 43 -2.55 -2.73 10.07
N GLY A 44 -3.45 -2.40 11.00
CA GLY A 44 -3.12 -2.14 12.39
C GLY A 44 -3.62 -0.81 12.99
N ILE A 45 -3.82 -0.85 14.32
CA ILE A 45 -4.47 0.22 15.12
C ILE A 45 -3.73 1.57 15.06
N GLY A 46 -2.39 1.56 14.96
CA GLY A 46 -1.55 2.76 15.07
C GLY A 46 -1.82 3.85 14.03
N TRP A 47 -2.33 3.48 12.85
CA TRP A 47 -2.62 4.43 11.76
C TRP A 47 -3.98 5.10 11.90
N TYR A 48 -4.97 4.41 12.50
CA TYR A 48 -6.29 4.99 12.76
C TYR A 48 -6.23 6.19 13.71
N VAL A 49 -5.28 6.17 14.65
CA VAL A 49 -5.04 7.26 15.60
C VAL A 49 -4.41 8.49 14.91
N ARG A 50 -3.76 8.31 13.74
CA ARG A 50 -3.12 9.36 12.94
C ARG A 50 -3.70 9.43 11.52
N LYS A 51 -4.96 9.81 11.43
CA LYS A 51 -5.73 9.87 10.17
C LYS A 51 -5.03 10.60 9.01
N ASN A 52 -4.24 11.65 9.29
CA ASN A 52 -3.52 12.38 8.24
C ASN A 52 -2.31 11.62 7.69
N ASP A 53 -1.60 10.86 8.54
CA ASP A 53 -0.48 10.04 8.10
C ASP A 53 -0.99 8.83 7.31
N LEU A 54 -2.08 8.23 7.78
CA LEU A 54 -2.78 7.20 7.03
C LEU A 54 -3.16 7.71 5.64
N LYS A 55 -3.87 8.86 5.54
CA LYS A 55 -4.27 9.47 4.26
C LYS A 55 -3.11 9.67 3.28
N ARG A 56 -1.94 10.09 3.76
CA ARG A 56 -0.75 10.29 2.91
C ARG A 56 -0.20 8.96 2.40
N MET A 57 -0.20 7.94 3.24
CA MET A 57 0.26 6.60 2.90
C MET A 57 -0.67 5.94 1.87
N VAL A 58 -2.00 5.93 2.09
CA VAL A 58 -2.96 5.37 1.11
C VAL A 58 -2.87 6.07 -0.25
N ALA A 59 -2.59 7.37 -0.27
CA ALA A 59 -2.48 8.15 -1.50
C ALA A 59 -1.22 7.84 -2.33
N ALA A 60 -0.22 7.14 -1.77
CA ALA A 60 0.98 6.73 -2.50
C ALA A 60 0.76 5.46 -3.34
N TYR A 61 -0.24 4.64 -3.00
CA TYR A 61 -0.53 3.40 -3.70
C TYR A 61 -1.65 3.61 -4.74
N GLY A 62 -1.66 2.77 -5.77
CA GLY A 62 -2.74 2.73 -6.76
C GLY A 62 -4.02 2.08 -6.20
N ASP A 63 -3.87 1.11 -5.31
CA ASP A 63 -4.95 0.47 -4.56
C ASP A 63 -4.41 0.03 -3.19
N VAL A 64 -5.28 -0.03 -2.18
CA VAL A 64 -4.91 -0.43 -0.83
C VAL A 64 -5.85 -1.47 -0.27
N PHE A 65 -5.26 -2.52 0.29
CA PHE A 65 -5.93 -3.64 0.93
C PHE A 65 -5.58 -3.70 2.42
N THR A 66 -6.36 -4.46 3.17
CA THR A 66 -6.06 -4.85 4.56
C THR A 66 -6.01 -6.37 4.64
N PHE A 67 -5.60 -6.96 5.77
CA PHE A 67 -5.70 -8.41 5.96
C PHE A 67 -7.08 -8.85 6.44
N HIS A 68 -8.09 -7.96 6.37
CA HIS A 68 -9.48 -8.34 6.56
C HIS A 68 -9.91 -9.30 5.44
N GLU A 69 -10.68 -10.33 5.78
CA GLU A 69 -11.09 -11.41 4.86
C GLU A 69 -11.71 -10.88 3.56
N GLU A 70 -12.61 -9.90 3.66
CA GLU A 70 -13.23 -9.23 2.50
C GLU A 70 -12.21 -8.56 1.56
N GLU A 71 -11.15 -7.96 2.11
CA GLU A 71 -10.10 -7.33 1.30
C GLU A 71 -9.18 -8.39 0.67
N ILE A 72 -8.98 -9.53 1.32
CA ILE A 72 -8.25 -10.67 0.72
C ILE A 72 -9.04 -11.27 -0.45
N GLU A 73 -10.36 -11.41 -0.31
CA GLU A 73 -11.23 -11.84 -1.42
C GLU A 73 -11.19 -10.83 -2.57
N ARG A 74 -11.25 -9.53 -2.27
CA ARG A 74 -11.12 -8.46 -3.27
C ARG A 74 -9.77 -8.51 -3.98
N PHE A 75 -8.69 -8.73 -3.24
CA PHE A 75 -7.35 -8.86 -3.79
C PHE A 75 -7.22 -10.09 -4.70
N THR A 76 -7.87 -11.20 -4.33
CA THR A 76 -7.89 -12.42 -5.14
C THR A 76 -8.54 -12.16 -6.50
N LYS A 77 -9.67 -11.46 -6.53
CA LYS A 77 -10.33 -11.04 -7.78
C LYS A 77 -9.44 -10.13 -8.63
N LEU A 78 -8.70 -9.21 -8.00
CA LEU A 78 -7.74 -8.37 -8.70
C LEU A 78 -6.63 -9.21 -9.37
N LEU A 79 -6.13 -10.25 -8.70
CA LEU A 79 -5.12 -11.14 -9.28
C LEU A 79 -5.68 -11.92 -10.47
N GLU A 80 -6.89 -12.45 -10.37
CA GLU A 80 -7.58 -13.12 -11.48
C GLU A 80 -7.70 -12.18 -12.70
N GLU A 81 -8.14 -10.93 -12.50
CA GLU A 81 -8.27 -9.94 -13.59
C GLU A 81 -6.95 -9.57 -14.26
N VAL A 82 -5.85 -9.58 -13.50
CA VAL A 82 -4.52 -9.19 -13.97
C VAL A 82 -3.79 -10.34 -14.65
N PHE A 83 -3.92 -11.57 -14.14
CA PHE A 83 -3.10 -12.72 -14.55
C PHE A 83 -3.85 -13.80 -15.34
N ASP A 84 -5.17 -13.91 -15.21
CA ASP A 84 -5.97 -14.91 -15.95
C ASP A 84 -6.51 -14.35 -17.28
N LYS A 85 -5.75 -13.44 -17.91
CA LYS A 85 -5.97 -12.95 -19.28
C LYS A 85 -5.15 -13.72 -20.31
#